data_AF-A0A1H7SZN2-F1
#
_entry.id   AF-A0A1H7SZN2-F1
#
_cell.length_a   1.000
_cell.length_b   1.000
_cell.length_c   1.000
_cell.angle_alpha   90.00
_cell.angle_beta   90.00
_cell.angle_gamma   90.00
#
_symmetry.space_group_name_H-M   'P 1'
#
loop_
_entity.id
_entity.type
_entity.pdbx_description
1 polymer ?
#
loop_
_entity_poly.entity_id
_entity_poly.type
_entity_poly.pdbx_seq_one_letter_code
_entity_poly.pdbx_strand_id
1 'polypeptide(L)'
;MPIAVMLLATSALLPFQLEGDAINQPLGGLKGDVARGRALVASRSQSLCLLCHAAPIPEERQQGNLAPDLAGVAQRLAEGQLRLRLVAPQAVNAQTVMPAYYRAGPEAGLQRVARELEGRPILEAQQIEDIVAYLGTLK
;
A
#
# COMPACT_ATOMS: atom_id res chain seq x y z
N MET A 1 -23.24 32.68 -18.08
CA MET A 1 -22.04 32.02 -17.53
C MET A 1 -22.49 30.65 -17.01
N PRO A 2 -22.16 29.52 -17.67
CA PRO A 2 -22.63 28.22 -17.20
C PRO A 2 -21.93 27.88 -15.88
N ILE A 3 -22.73 27.46 -14.91
CA ILE A 3 -22.26 26.98 -13.61
C ILE A 3 -21.59 25.62 -13.86
N ALA A 4 -20.27 25.57 -13.72
CA ALA A 4 -19.53 24.33 -13.75
C ALA A 4 -19.90 23.51 -12.50
N VAL A 5 -20.56 22.38 -12.70
CA VAL A 5 -20.74 21.37 -11.66
C VAL A 5 -19.39 20.71 -11.44
N MET A 6 -18.68 21.13 -10.39
CA MET A 6 -17.48 20.47 -9.91
C MET A 6 -17.91 19.17 -9.21
N LEU A 7 -17.75 18.02 -9.86
CA LEU A 7 -17.80 16.73 -9.16
C LEU A 7 -16.59 16.66 -8.23
N LEU A 8 -16.81 16.87 -6.94
CA LEU A 8 -15.87 16.47 -5.91
C LEU A 8 -15.82 14.94 -5.93
N ALA A 9 -14.80 14.37 -6.56
CA ALA A 9 -14.48 12.96 -6.40
C ALA A 9 -13.96 12.75 -4.97
N THR A 10 -14.88 12.57 -4.02
CA THR A 10 -14.55 11.93 -2.75
C THR A 10 -14.06 10.54 -3.11
N SER A 11 -12.75 10.31 -3.05
CA SER A 11 -12.17 8.99 -3.27
C SER A 11 -12.54 8.12 -2.08
N ALA A 12 -13.74 7.55 -2.13
CA ALA A 12 -14.17 6.55 -1.17
C ALA A 12 -13.28 5.32 -1.36
N LEU A 13 -12.64 4.87 -0.27
CA LEU A 13 -11.89 3.62 -0.29
C LEU A 13 -12.81 2.50 -0.75
N LEU A 14 -12.31 1.64 -1.64
CA LEU A 14 -13.03 0.44 -2.02
C LEU A 14 -13.16 -0.47 -0.79
N PRO A 15 -14.34 -1.08 -0.58
CA PRO A 15 -14.52 -2.00 0.53
C PRO A 15 -13.63 -3.23 0.34
N PHE A 16 -13.18 -3.79 1.45
CA PHE A 16 -12.43 -5.03 1.49
C PHE A 16 -12.86 -5.86 2.70
N GLN A 17 -12.62 -7.16 2.65
CA GLN A 17 -12.92 -8.09 3.73
C GLN A 17 -11.62 -8.63 4.31
N LEU A 18 -11.51 -8.54 5.63
CA LEU A 18 -10.43 -9.16 6.40
C LEU A 18 -10.92 -10.51 6.90
N GLU A 19 -10.23 -11.57 6.51
CA GLU A 19 -10.52 -12.96 6.86
C GLU A 19 -9.28 -13.54 7.54
N GLY A 20 -9.33 -13.68 8.87
CA GLY A 20 -8.16 -14.11 9.64
C GLY A 20 -7.01 -13.11 9.52
N ASP A 21 -5.91 -13.52 8.90
CA ASP A 21 -4.70 -12.72 8.69
C ASP A 21 -4.51 -12.27 7.22
N ALA A 22 -5.58 -12.26 6.42
CA ALA A 22 -5.51 -11.93 5.00
C ALA A 22 -6.69 -11.06 4.52
N ILE A 23 -6.43 -10.29 3.46
CA ILE A 23 -7.45 -9.73 2.57
C ILE A 23 -7.38 -10.52 1.27
N ASN A 24 -8.15 -11.60 1.16
CA ASN A 24 -7.99 -12.59 0.09
C ASN A 24 -8.33 -12.04 -1.29
N GLN A 25 -9.43 -11.29 -1.39
CA GLN A 25 -9.85 -10.71 -2.66
C GLN A 25 -9.03 -9.44 -2.99
N PRO A 26 -8.59 -9.26 -4.25
CA PRO A 26 -8.02 -8.00 -4.71
C PRO A 26 -8.98 -6.83 -4.50
N LEU A 27 -8.45 -5.66 -4.14
CA LEU A 27 -9.24 -4.45 -3.96
C LEU A 27 -9.98 -4.12 -5.26
N GLY A 28 -11.31 -4.11 -5.24
CA GLY A 28 -12.14 -3.88 -6.42
C GLY A 28 -12.01 -4.94 -7.52
N GLY A 29 -11.46 -6.13 -7.23
CA GLY A 29 -11.19 -7.15 -8.24
C GLY A 29 -10.09 -6.76 -9.24
N LEU A 30 -9.27 -5.76 -8.91
CA LEU A 30 -8.21 -5.26 -9.77
C LEU A 30 -7.09 -6.30 -9.94
N LYS A 31 -6.41 -6.22 -11.09
CA LYS A 31 -5.22 -7.03 -11.39
C LYS A 31 -3.98 -6.16 -11.28
N GLY A 32 -3.02 -6.58 -10.45
CA GLY A 32 -1.74 -5.89 -10.30
C GLY A 32 -0.79 -6.07 -11.49
N ASP A 33 0.05 -5.06 -11.71
CA ASP A 33 1.16 -5.08 -12.65
C ASP A 33 2.49 -5.09 -11.90
N VAL A 34 3.29 -6.13 -12.16
CA VAL A 34 4.57 -6.37 -11.51
C VAL A 34 5.57 -5.24 -11.75
N ALA A 35 5.63 -4.68 -12.97
CA ALA A 35 6.58 -3.63 -13.30
C ALA A 35 6.23 -2.32 -12.59
N ARG A 36 4.93 -1.96 -12.57
CA ARG A 36 4.46 -0.80 -11.80
C ARG A 36 4.66 -1.00 -10.29
N GLY A 37 4.42 -2.21 -9.79
CA GLY A 37 4.65 -2.58 -8.40
C GLY A 37 6.09 -2.42 -7.97
N ARG A 38 7.03 -2.90 -8.81
CA ARG A 38 8.47 -2.73 -8.58
C ARG A 38 8.84 -1.25 -8.53
N ALA A 39 8.36 -0.46 -9.50
CA ALA A 39 8.62 0.97 -9.55
C ALA A 39 8.06 1.70 -8.33
N LEU A 40 6.89 1.28 -7.84
CA LEU A 40 6.32 1.79 -6.60
C LEU A 40 7.19 1.42 -5.41
N VAL A 41 7.61 0.16 -5.23
CA VAL A 41 8.49 -0.23 -4.11
C VAL A 41 9.81 0.56 -4.13
N ALA A 42 10.38 0.80 -5.32
CA ALA A 42 11.58 1.63 -5.49
C ALA A 42 11.35 3.14 -5.25
N SER A 43 10.10 3.61 -5.22
CA SER A 43 9.78 5.03 -5.18
C SER A 43 10.22 5.69 -3.87
N ARG A 44 11.08 6.72 -4.01
CA ARG A 44 11.55 7.56 -2.91
C ARG A 44 10.65 8.77 -2.61
N SER A 45 9.43 8.79 -3.15
CA SER A 45 8.47 9.87 -2.90
C SER A 45 7.03 9.41 -2.74
N GLN A 46 6.63 8.26 -3.31
CA GLN A 46 5.23 7.80 -3.26
C GLN A 46 5.01 6.76 -2.15
N SER A 47 5.70 5.62 -2.21
CA SER A 47 5.49 4.50 -1.29
C SER A 47 6.51 4.48 -0.14
N LEU A 48 7.73 4.98 -0.40
CA LEU A 48 8.83 5.05 0.55
C LEU A 48 9.23 3.71 1.18
N CYS A 49 8.93 2.58 0.53
CA CYS A 49 9.21 1.25 1.08
C CYS A 49 10.69 1.06 1.44
N LEU A 50 11.59 1.51 0.54
CA LEU A 50 13.04 1.38 0.72
C LEU A 50 13.62 2.28 1.83
N LEU A 51 12.84 3.19 2.42
CA LEU A 51 13.31 3.90 3.63
C LEU A 51 13.42 2.96 4.83
N CYS A 52 12.61 1.89 4.86
CA CYS A 52 12.57 0.97 5.99
C CYS A 52 13.09 -0.43 5.63
N HIS A 53 12.85 -0.88 4.40
CA HIS A 53 13.14 -2.24 3.96
C HIS A 53 14.32 -2.29 3.00
N ALA A 54 15.04 -3.41 3.03
CA ALA A 54 15.82 -3.90 1.90
C ALA A 54 14.91 -4.67 0.91
N ALA A 55 15.28 -4.68 -0.36
CA ALA A 55 14.59 -5.36 -1.45
C ALA A 55 15.57 -5.71 -2.59
N PRO A 56 15.25 -6.68 -3.46
CA PRO A 56 16.06 -7.05 -4.62
C PRO A 56 15.97 -6.01 -5.76
N ILE A 57 16.38 -4.78 -5.46
CA ILE A 57 16.41 -3.61 -6.35
C ILE A 57 17.83 -3.01 -6.29
N PRO A 58 18.83 -3.68 -6.89
CA PRO A 58 20.25 -3.36 -6.68
C PRO A 58 20.66 -1.98 -7.20
N GLU A 59 19.91 -1.39 -8.13
CA GLU A 59 20.15 -0.03 -8.60
C GLU A 59 19.85 1.04 -7.53
N GLU A 60 18.96 0.74 -6.57
CA GLU A 60 18.64 1.62 -5.44
C GLU A 60 19.60 1.36 -4.28
N ARG A 61 20.67 2.15 -4.19
CA ARG A 61 21.78 1.90 -3.22
C ARG A 61 21.45 2.23 -1.77
N GLN A 62 20.47 3.10 -1.52
CA GLN A 62 20.12 3.59 -0.17
C GLN A 62 18.82 2.95 0.32
N GLN A 63 18.96 1.75 0.89
CA GLN A 63 17.85 0.96 1.41
C GLN A 63 17.94 0.84 2.94
N GLY A 64 16.77 0.79 3.60
CA GLY A 64 16.65 0.71 5.04
C GLY A 64 16.87 -0.70 5.59
N ASN A 65 17.15 -0.76 6.89
CA ASN A 65 17.26 -2.01 7.66
C ASN A 65 16.40 -1.98 8.92
N LEU A 66 15.45 -1.05 8.99
CA LEU A 66 14.53 -0.90 10.12
C LEU A 66 13.48 -2.02 10.14
N ALA A 67 13.10 -2.51 8.96
CA ALA A 67 12.09 -3.54 8.77
C ALA A 67 12.67 -4.76 8.02
N PRO A 68 12.00 -5.92 8.04
CA PRO A 68 12.52 -7.16 7.44
C PRO A 68 12.81 -7.02 5.94
N ASP A 69 13.80 -7.74 5.44
CA ASP A 69 14.08 -7.80 4.01
C ASP A 69 12.88 -8.35 3.21
N LEU A 70 12.53 -7.66 2.12
CA LEU A 70 11.46 -8.05 1.21
C LEU A 70 11.89 -9.19 0.26
N ALA A 71 13.18 -9.49 0.17
CA ALA A 71 13.66 -10.68 -0.51
C ALA A 71 13.02 -11.95 0.09
N GLY A 72 12.48 -12.79 -0.80
CA GLY A 72 11.79 -14.02 -0.44
C GLY A 72 10.49 -13.87 0.34
N VAL A 73 9.88 -12.68 0.35
CA VAL A 73 8.63 -12.45 1.08
C VAL A 73 7.49 -13.37 0.59
N ALA A 74 7.45 -13.71 -0.70
CA ALA A 74 6.46 -14.61 -1.26
C ALA A 74 6.69 -16.09 -0.90
N GLN A 75 7.83 -16.47 -0.31
CA GLN A 75 7.97 -17.79 0.31
C GLN A 75 7.24 -17.89 1.64
N ARG A 76 7.02 -16.74 2.30
CA ARG A 76 6.53 -16.66 3.68
C ARG A 76 5.07 -16.22 3.74
N LEU A 77 4.60 -15.46 2.74
CA LEU A 77 3.30 -14.81 2.73
C LEU A 77 2.58 -15.01 1.40
N ALA A 78 1.29 -15.35 1.47
CA ALA A 78 0.38 -15.33 0.34
C ALA A 78 -0.01 -13.89 -0.02
N GLU A 79 -0.51 -13.68 -1.25
CA GLU A 79 -0.91 -12.35 -1.74
C GLU A 79 -1.93 -11.65 -0.83
N GLY A 80 -2.90 -12.38 -0.26
CA GLY A 80 -3.86 -11.81 0.67
C GLY A 80 -3.23 -11.29 1.97
N GLN A 81 -2.18 -11.95 2.45
CA GLN A 81 -1.42 -11.53 3.64
C GLN A 81 -0.48 -10.35 3.31
N LEU A 82 0.04 -10.28 2.08
CA LEU A 82 0.79 -9.12 1.58
C LEU A 82 -0.13 -7.89 1.49
N ARG A 83 -1.34 -8.06 0.93
CA ARG A 83 -2.35 -7.02 0.83
C ARG A 83 -2.75 -6.47 2.20
N LEU A 84 -2.97 -7.34 3.19
CA LEU A 84 -3.28 -6.90 4.55
C LEU A 84 -2.18 -6.02 5.15
N ARG A 85 -0.90 -6.36 4.91
CA ARG A 85 0.24 -5.55 5.41
C ARG A 85 0.29 -4.16 4.80
N LEU A 86 -0.19 -3.98 3.56
CA LEU A 86 -0.24 -2.66 2.93
C LEU A 86 -1.49 -1.87 3.36
N VAL A 87 -2.63 -2.54 3.50
CA VAL A 87 -3.93 -1.90 3.81
C VAL A 87 -4.07 -1.58 5.29
N ALA A 88 -3.78 -2.53 6.17
CA ALA A 88 -3.97 -2.42 7.62
C ALA A 88 -2.89 -3.19 8.41
N PRO A 89 -1.61 -2.79 8.33
CA PRO A 89 -0.52 -3.49 9.00
C PRO A 89 -0.69 -3.59 10.52
N GLN A 90 -1.41 -2.65 11.15
CA GLN A 90 -1.70 -2.68 12.58
C GLN A 90 -2.62 -3.84 12.99
N ALA A 91 -3.40 -4.41 12.07
CA ALA A 91 -4.17 -5.62 12.33
C ALA A 91 -3.27 -6.85 12.50
N VAL A 92 -2.08 -6.84 11.90
CA VAL A 92 -1.07 -7.90 12.04
C VAL A 92 -0.15 -7.64 13.23
N ASN A 93 0.28 -6.39 13.40
CA ASN A 93 1.12 -5.96 14.52
C ASN A 93 0.71 -4.55 14.95
N ALA A 94 -0.01 -4.44 16.07
CA ALA A 94 -0.50 -3.16 16.59
C ALA A 94 0.62 -2.16 16.93
N GLN A 95 1.86 -2.61 17.11
CA GLN A 95 3.04 -1.79 17.40
C GLN A 95 3.88 -1.45 16.15
N THR A 96 3.42 -1.84 14.96
CA THR A 96 4.16 -1.57 13.72
C THR A 96 4.24 -0.08 13.43
N VAL A 97 5.42 0.36 12.99
CA VAL A 97 5.64 1.69 12.44
C VAL A 97 5.33 1.75 10.94
N MET A 98 5.09 0.61 10.29
CA MET A 98 4.72 0.57 8.88
C MET A 98 3.38 1.31 8.65
N PRO A 99 3.32 2.27 7.72
CA PRO A 99 2.09 3.02 7.45
C PRO A 99 0.97 2.12 6.91
N ALA A 100 -0.28 2.42 7.28
CA ALA A 100 -1.44 1.92 6.56
C ALA A 100 -1.62 2.72 5.27
N TYR A 101 -1.23 2.15 4.13
CA TYR A 101 -1.18 2.87 2.85
C TYR A 101 -2.56 3.14 2.25
N TYR A 102 -3.54 2.27 2.54
CA TYR A 102 -4.92 2.36 2.04
C TYR A 102 -5.92 2.82 3.13
N ARG A 103 -5.56 3.87 3.87
CA ARG A 103 -6.36 4.43 4.98
C ARG A 103 -6.57 5.92 4.78
N ALA A 104 -7.81 6.38 4.91
CA ALA A 104 -8.20 7.76 4.63
C ALA A 104 -9.51 8.14 5.34
N GLY A 105 -9.78 9.45 5.43
CA GLY A 105 -11.05 9.99 5.90
C GLY A 105 -11.14 10.21 7.42
N PRO A 106 -12.23 10.85 7.89
CA PRO A 106 -12.40 11.22 9.30
C PRO A 106 -12.54 10.00 10.22
N GLU A 107 -13.21 8.94 9.75
CA GLU A 107 -13.39 7.68 10.49
C GLU A 107 -12.07 6.94 10.72
N ALA A 108 -11.04 7.27 9.93
CA ALA A 108 -9.72 6.69 10.09
C ALA A 108 -8.95 7.26 11.29
N GLY A 109 -9.47 8.23 12.05
CA GLY A 109 -8.81 8.75 13.26
C GLY A 109 -7.42 9.38 13.01
N LEU A 110 -7.11 9.75 11.76
CA LEU A 110 -5.86 10.40 11.38
C LEU A 110 -5.86 11.86 11.87
N GLN A 111 -4.71 12.36 12.31
CA GLN A 111 -4.56 13.69 12.89
C GLN A 111 -3.50 14.47 12.12
N ARG A 112 -3.74 15.76 11.87
CA ARG A 112 -2.80 16.66 11.18
C ARG A 112 -2.32 16.10 9.83
N VAL A 113 -3.27 15.57 9.06
CA VAL A 113 -3.01 15.04 7.71
C VAL A 113 -2.62 16.20 6.79
N ALA A 114 -1.63 15.98 5.91
CA ALA A 114 -1.27 16.96 4.90
C ALA A 114 -2.48 17.27 4.00
N ARG A 115 -2.64 18.53 3.62
CA ARG A 115 -3.83 19.01 2.88
C ARG A 115 -4.07 18.21 1.60
N GLU A 116 -3.00 17.78 0.93
CA GLU A 116 -3.03 17.02 -0.32
C GLU A 116 -3.58 15.58 -0.16
N LEU A 117 -3.58 15.05 1.07
CA LEU A 117 -4.03 13.71 1.43
C LEU A 117 -5.34 13.72 2.24
N GLU A 118 -5.97 14.88 2.44
CA GLU A 118 -7.26 14.95 3.12
C GLU A 118 -8.32 14.11 2.36
N GLY A 119 -8.87 13.10 3.05
CA GLY A 119 -9.84 12.18 2.46
C GLY A 119 -9.28 11.22 1.41
N ARG A 120 -7.96 11.11 1.27
CA ARG A 120 -7.31 10.24 0.28
C ARG A 120 -6.26 9.32 0.92
N PRO A 121 -6.11 8.08 0.44
CA PRO A 121 -5.05 7.20 0.92
C PRO A 121 -3.68 7.65 0.40
N ILE A 122 -2.60 7.10 0.97
CA ILE A 122 -1.24 7.30 0.46
C ILE A 122 -1.09 6.62 -0.90
N LEU A 123 -1.68 5.43 -1.05
CA LEU A 123 -1.71 4.67 -2.30
C LEU A 123 -3.16 4.36 -2.69
N GLU A 124 -3.49 4.46 -3.96
CA GLU A 124 -4.79 4.05 -4.50
C GLU A 124 -4.88 2.51 -4.62
N ALA A 125 -6.10 1.98 -4.81
CA ALA A 125 -6.33 0.53 -4.84
C ALA A 125 -5.46 -0.19 -5.87
N GLN A 126 -5.35 0.36 -7.08
CA GLN A 126 -4.51 -0.21 -8.13
C GLN A 126 -3.03 -0.24 -7.75
N GLN A 127 -2.54 0.79 -7.04
CA GLN A 127 -1.15 0.85 -6.61
C GLN A 127 -0.86 -0.21 -5.53
N ILE A 128 -1.82 -0.48 -4.65
CA ILE A 128 -1.73 -1.60 -3.69
C ILE A 128 -1.60 -2.92 -4.45
N GLU A 129 -2.48 -3.18 -5.41
CA GLU A 129 -2.45 -4.44 -6.17
C GLU A 129 -1.18 -4.59 -7.02
N ASP A 130 -0.68 -3.51 -7.60
CA ASP A 130 0.58 -3.50 -8.33
C ASP A 130 1.74 -3.92 -7.40
N ILE A 131 1.82 -3.35 -6.19
CA ILE A 131 2.84 -3.73 -5.19
C ILE A 131 2.66 -5.19 -4.77
N VAL A 132 1.44 -5.65 -4.48
CA VAL A 132 1.17 -7.05 -4.12
C VAL A 132 1.65 -7.99 -5.24
N ALA A 133 1.35 -7.67 -6.50
CA ALA A 133 1.80 -8.47 -7.64
C ALA A 133 3.33 -8.55 -7.71
N TYR A 134 4.04 -7.43 -7.52
CA TYR A 134 5.50 -7.44 -7.47
C TYR A 134 6.05 -8.27 -6.30
N LEU A 135 5.56 -8.02 -5.08
CA LEU A 135 6.00 -8.74 -3.90
C LEU A 135 5.73 -10.25 -4.02
N GLY A 136 4.63 -10.65 -4.67
CA GLY A 136 4.30 -12.05 -4.99
C GLY A 136 5.31 -12.74 -5.91
N THR A 137 6.13 -11.98 -6.65
CA THR A 137 7.23 -12.55 -7.46
C THR A 137 8.50 -12.83 -6.66
N LEU A 138 8.65 -12.25 -5.47
CA LEU A 138 9.87 -12.32 -4.67
C LEU A 138 9.89 -13.61 -3.85
N LYS A 139 10.20 -14.72 -4.52
CA LYS A 139 10.49 -16.01 -3.90
C LYS A 139 11.96 -16.09 -3.55
#